data_AF-A0A842U2J2-F1
#
_entry.id   AF-A0A842U2J2-F1
#
_cell.length_a   1.000
_cell.length_b   1.000
_cell.length_c   1.000
_cell.angle_alpha   90.00
_cell.angle_beta   90.00
_cell.angle_gamma   90.00
#
_symmetry.space_group_name_H-M   'P 1'
#
loop_
_entity.id
_entity.type
_entity.pdbx_description
1 polymer ?
#
loop_
_entity_poly.entity_id
_entity_poly.type
_entity_poly.pdbx_seq_one_letter_code
_entity_poly.pdbx_strand_id
1 'polypeptide(L)'
;MSKNTRADDKTKKTVLTVRIDEDLDQVLDDLRLKRGISKASVIRNFLEMAKYVIIDTGSIRSLDERDLIILKRKMFRKLLEEYEERDQMEFGIKLARFINDIARLQGRLDDLEYKLNLIEHLGFFRKKTDAEGYIIISNRFGPKKFIEAFTYKLINYDPDKKYDITFTEEQIEDSSRTKKSYMNTIQPVSRVATYYSYEFAKLDEKSKE
;
A
#
# COMPACT_ATOMS: atom_id res chain seq x y z
N MET A 1 -5.24 -50.65 1.53
CA MET A 1 -4.70 -50.27 0.19
C MET A 1 -5.83 -49.54 -0.52
N SER A 2 -5.78 -48.24 -0.78
CA SER A 2 -4.88 -47.61 -1.76
C SER A 2 -4.71 -46.12 -1.40
N LYS A 3 -3.45 -45.67 -1.34
CA LYS A 3 -3.07 -44.26 -1.49
C LYS A 3 -3.36 -43.85 -2.93
N ASN A 4 -3.89 -42.64 -3.16
CA ASN A 4 -3.37 -41.68 -4.14
C ASN A 4 -4.29 -40.45 -4.32
N THR A 5 -3.82 -39.26 -3.90
CA THR A 5 -3.24 -38.14 -4.70
C THR A 5 -4.30 -37.30 -5.42
N ARG A 6 -4.45 -35.98 -5.23
CA ARG A 6 -3.56 -34.82 -5.58
C ARG A 6 -4.24 -33.57 -4.97
N ALA A 7 -3.62 -32.61 -4.29
CA ALA A 7 -2.43 -31.83 -4.60
C ALA A 7 -2.41 -31.33 -6.06
N ASP A 8 -3.17 -30.28 -6.37
CA ASP A 8 -2.80 -29.24 -7.33
C ASP A 8 -3.91 -28.18 -7.43
N ASP A 9 -3.90 -27.18 -6.54
CA ASP A 9 -4.48 -25.87 -6.86
C ASP A 9 -3.41 -25.02 -7.56
N LYS A 10 -2.96 -25.51 -8.72
CA LYS A 10 -2.13 -24.71 -9.62
C LYS A 10 -3.06 -23.73 -10.30
N THR A 11 -3.02 -22.47 -9.85
CA THR A 11 -3.54 -21.30 -10.55
C THR A 11 -3.58 -21.54 -12.06
N LYS A 12 -4.78 -21.70 -12.63
CA LYS A 12 -4.97 -21.97 -14.06
C LYS A 12 -4.34 -20.84 -14.87
N LYS A 13 -3.20 -21.11 -15.50
CA LYS A 13 -2.51 -20.14 -16.36
C LYS A 13 -3.04 -20.25 -17.78
N THR A 14 -3.52 -19.14 -18.32
CA THR A 14 -3.90 -19.00 -19.73
C THR A 14 -2.76 -18.36 -20.51
N VAL A 15 -2.52 -18.84 -21.74
CA VAL A 15 -1.54 -18.24 -22.65
C VAL A 15 -2.25 -17.16 -23.47
N LEU A 16 -1.68 -15.96 -23.48
CA LEU A 16 -2.14 -14.83 -24.28
C LEU A 16 -1.04 -14.48 -25.30
N THR A 17 -1.39 -14.39 -26.57
CA THR A 17 -0.50 -13.91 -27.63
C THR A 17 -1.06 -12.62 -28.22
N VAL A 18 -0.28 -11.55 -28.16
CA VAL A 18 -0.65 -10.22 -28.68
C VAL A 18 0.41 -9.80 -29.69
N ARG A 19 -0.02 -9.30 -30.86
CA ARG A 19 0.87 -8.65 -31.82
C ARG A 19 0.97 -7.18 -31.43
N ILE A 20 2.19 -6.66 -31.34
CA ILE A 20 2.49 -5.26 -31.04
C ILE A 20 3.29 -4.67 -32.20
N ASP A 21 3.23 -3.35 -32.36
CA ASP A 21 4.07 -2.63 -33.31
C ASP A 21 5.53 -2.52 -32.80
N GLU A 22 6.43 -2.13 -33.70
CA GLU A 22 7.86 -2.01 -33.40
C GLU A 22 8.14 -0.91 -32.36
N ASP A 23 7.37 0.18 -32.40
CA ASP A 23 7.50 1.29 -31.46
C ASP A 23 7.21 0.84 -30.01
N LEU A 24 6.12 0.12 -29.79
CA LEU A 24 5.77 -0.44 -28.49
C LEU A 24 6.79 -1.50 -28.04
N ASP A 25 7.29 -2.33 -28.96
CA ASP A 25 8.32 -3.33 -28.65
C ASP A 25 9.62 -2.68 -28.14
N GLN A 26 10.04 -1.58 -28.79
CA GLN A 26 11.21 -0.81 -28.38
C GLN A 26 11.01 -0.16 -27.00
N VAL A 27 9.85 0.44 -26.74
CA VAL A 27 9.51 1.01 -25.42
C VAL A 27 9.57 -0.05 -24.33
N LEU A 28 9.05 -1.25 -24.60
CA LEU A 28 9.11 -2.37 -23.65
C LEU A 28 10.54 -2.84 -23.39
N ASP A 29 11.41 -2.83 -24.40
CA ASP A 29 12.83 -3.16 -24.23
C ASP A 29 13.58 -2.13 -23.39
N ASP A 30 13.38 -0.84 -23.65
CA ASP A 30 13.99 0.24 -22.87
C ASP A 30 13.60 0.15 -21.39
N LEU A 31 12.32 -0.13 -21.12
CA LEU A 31 11.80 -0.34 -19.77
C LEU A 31 12.40 -1.58 -19.11
N ARG A 32 12.58 -2.68 -19.85
CA ARG A 32 13.24 -3.88 -19.35
C ARG A 32 14.69 -3.56 -18.96
N LEU A 33 15.43 -2.83 -19.81
CA LEU A 33 16.83 -2.47 -19.57
C LEU A 33 16.95 -1.58 -18.33
N LYS A 34 16.11 -0.54 -18.24
CA LYS A 34 16.09 0.39 -17.10
C LYS A 34 15.76 -0.29 -15.77
N ARG A 35 14.92 -1.32 -15.79
CA ARG A 35 14.46 -2.04 -14.59
C ARG A 35 15.25 -3.31 -14.28
N GLY A 36 16.11 -3.78 -15.20
CA GLY A 36 16.87 -5.02 -15.04
C GLY A 36 16.00 -6.29 -14.99
N ILE A 37 14.84 -6.30 -15.67
CA ILE A 37 13.89 -7.42 -15.68
C ILE A 37 13.59 -7.88 -17.10
N SER A 38 13.04 -9.09 -17.27
CA SER A 38 12.68 -9.60 -18.60
C SER A 38 11.52 -8.81 -19.22
N LYS A 39 11.47 -8.72 -20.57
CA LYS A 39 10.38 -8.09 -21.32
C LYS A 39 9.03 -8.71 -20.96
N ALA A 40 8.98 -10.04 -20.81
CA ALA A 40 7.78 -10.75 -20.34
C ALA A 40 7.33 -10.32 -18.94
N SER A 41 8.26 -10.02 -18.03
CA SER A 41 7.93 -9.50 -16.69
C SER A 41 7.35 -8.08 -16.76
N VAL A 42 7.94 -7.22 -17.61
CA VAL A 42 7.40 -5.88 -17.89
C VAL A 42 5.95 -5.97 -18.37
N ILE A 43 5.69 -6.81 -19.37
CA ILE A 43 4.35 -7.01 -19.95
C ILE A 43 3.38 -7.51 -18.87
N ARG A 44 3.75 -8.53 -18.08
CA ARG A 44 2.89 -9.04 -17.00
C ARG A 44 2.54 -7.95 -16.00
N ASN A 45 3.48 -7.10 -15.61
CA ASN A 45 3.21 -6.01 -14.67
C ASN A 45 2.20 -5.00 -15.22
N PHE A 46 2.23 -4.71 -16.53
CA PHE A 46 1.22 -3.86 -17.16
C PHE A 46 -0.15 -4.55 -17.25
N LEU A 47 -0.18 -5.84 -17.58
CA LEU A 47 -1.43 -6.62 -17.59
C LEU A 47 -2.05 -6.73 -16.20
N GLU A 48 -1.24 -6.81 -15.14
CA GLU A 48 -1.72 -6.80 -13.76
C GLU A 48 -2.42 -5.48 -13.40
N MET A 49 -2.04 -4.34 -14.02
CA MET A 49 -2.76 -3.08 -13.81
C MET A 49 -4.20 -3.11 -14.34
N ALA A 50 -4.51 -3.98 -15.32
CA ALA A 50 -5.86 -4.13 -15.85
C ALA A 50 -6.86 -4.63 -14.80
N LYS A 51 -6.38 -5.17 -13.66
CA LYS A 51 -7.22 -5.50 -12.50
C LYS A 51 -7.79 -4.27 -11.78
N TYR A 52 -7.24 -3.08 -12.05
CA TYR A 52 -7.56 -1.85 -11.33
C TYR A 52 -8.05 -0.73 -12.25
N VAL A 53 -7.80 -0.84 -13.56
CA VAL A 53 -7.96 0.25 -14.52
C VAL A 53 -8.60 -0.24 -15.82
N ILE A 54 -9.57 0.51 -16.34
CA ILE A 54 -10.15 0.32 -17.67
C ILE A 54 -9.53 1.36 -18.62
N ILE A 55 -9.03 0.92 -19.77
CA ILE A 55 -8.67 1.81 -20.87
C ILE A 55 -9.85 1.80 -21.84
N ASP A 56 -10.63 2.87 -21.86
CA ASP A 56 -11.76 3.06 -22.77
C ASP A 56 -11.43 4.17 -23.77
N THR A 57 -11.38 3.79 -25.05
CA THR A 57 -11.22 4.65 -26.26
C THR A 57 -10.69 6.07 -26.01
N GLY A 58 -9.43 6.16 -25.55
CA GLY A 58 -8.70 7.43 -25.38
C GLY A 58 -8.69 8.01 -23.96
N SER A 59 -9.32 7.36 -22.98
CA SER A 59 -9.28 7.77 -21.57
C SER A 59 -8.97 6.58 -20.65
N ILE A 60 -8.22 6.86 -19.57
CA ILE A 60 -7.96 5.89 -18.51
C ILE A 60 -8.99 6.15 -17.41
N ARG A 61 -9.91 5.21 -17.20
CA ARG A 61 -10.96 5.29 -16.16
C ARG A 61 -10.70 4.25 -15.08
N SER A 62 -11.05 4.56 -13.84
CA SER A 62 -11.17 3.53 -12.82
C SER A 62 -12.36 2.61 -13.14
N LEU A 63 -12.39 1.42 -12.53
CA LEU A 63 -13.49 0.45 -12.69
C LEU A 63 -14.87 0.99 -12.23
N ASP A 64 -14.89 2.08 -11.47
CA ASP A 64 -16.09 2.76 -10.96
C ASP A 64 -16.41 4.08 -11.68
N GLU A 65 -15.91 4.25 -12.92
CA GLU A 65 -16.17 5.41 -13.80
C GLU A 65 -15.66 6.76 -13.28
N ARG A 66 -14.74 6.77 -12.31
CA ARG A 66 -14.12 7.99 -11.80
C ARG A 66 -12.90 8.39 -12.63
N ASP A 67 -12.60 9.68 -12.62
CA ASP A 67 -11.40 10.23 -13.24
C ASP A 67 -10.14 9.70 -12.56
N LEU A 68 -9.20 9.16 -13.37
CA LEU A 68 -7.90 8.78 -12.87
C LEU A 68 -7.01 10.03 -12.71
N ILE A 69 -6.69 10.39 -11.47
CA ILE A 69 -5.77 11.48 -11.17
C ILE A 69 -4.38 10.91 -10.86
N ILE A 70 -3.38 11.31 -11.65
CA ILE A 70 -1.97 10.99 -11.38
C ILE A 70 -1.30 12.19 -10.71
N LEU A 71 -0.99 12.08 -9.42
CA LEU A 71 -0.28 13.11 -8.67
C LEU A 71 1.20 12.77 -8.49
N LYS A 72 2.09 13.74 -8.73
CA LYS A 72 3.49 13.60 -8.34
C LYS A 72 3.58 13.47 -6.83
N ARG A 73 4.34 12.49 -6.32
CA ARG A 73 4.50 12.24 -4.87
C ARG A 73 4.82 13.50 -4.05
N LYS A 74 5.74 14.35 -4.55
CA LYS A 74 6.12 15.60 -3.88
C LYS A 74 4.94 16.58 -3.78
N MET A 75 4.09 16.63 -4.80
CA MET A 75 2.89 17.47 -4.79
C MET A 75 1.85 16.91 -3.83
N PHE A 76 1.61 15.60 -3.85
CA PHE A 76 0.70 14.94 -2.91
C PHE A 76 1.10 15.20 -1.45
N ARG A 77 2.39 15.02 -1.11
CA ARG A 77 2.89 15.33 0.23
C ARG A 77 2.66 16.80 0.60
N LYS A 78 2.98 17.74 -0.28
CA LYS A 78 2.75 19.18 -0.03
C LYS A 78 1.28 19.48 0.24
N LEU A 79 0.37 18.93 -0.55
CA LEU A 79 -1.07 19.11 -0.33
C LEU A 79 -1.48 18.62 1.05
N LEU A 80 -0.95 17.47 1.50
CA LEU A 80 -1.20 16.96 2.84
C LEU A 80 -0.62 17.86 3.95
N GLU A 81 0.54 18.48 3.73
CA GLU A 81 1.19 19.37 4.69
C GLU A 81 0.42 20.68 4.94
N GLU A 82 -0.42 21.12 4.01
CA GLU A 82 -1.26 22.32 4.17
C GLU A 82 -2.46 22.08 5.10
N TYR A 83 -2.83 20.83 5.36
CA TYR A 83 -3.94 20.49 6.24
C TYR A 83 -3.49 20.46 7.70
N GLU A 84 -4.43 20.74 8.62
CA GLU A 84 -4.21 20.50 10.04
C GLU A 84 -4.02 19.01 10.32
N GLU A 85 -3.32 18.67 11.42
CA GLU A 85 -2.97 17.29 11.72
C GLU A 85 -4.18 16.36 11.82
N ARG A 86 -5.33 16.85 12.30
CA ARG A 86 -6.57 16.07 12.37
C ARG A 86 -7.04 15.64 10.98
N ASP A 87 -7.07 16.57 10.04
CA ASP A 87 -7.43 16.31 8.65
C ASP A 87 -6.41 15.37 7.98
N GLN A 88 -5.12 15.56 8.25
CA GLN A 88 -4.08 14.63 7.79
C GLN A 88 -4.36 13.20 8.27
N MET A 89 -4.72 13.01 9.55
CA MET A 89 -5.06 11.71 10.11
C MET A 89 -6.32 11.13 9.46
N GLU A 90 -7.36 11.93 9.26
CA GLU A 90 -8.59 11.49 8.58
C GLU A 90 -8.33 11.04 7.15
N PHE A 91 -7.52 11.78 6.39
CA PHE A 91 -7.13 11.38 5.04
C PHE A 91 -6.35 10.06 5.05
N GLY A 92 -5.43 9.88 6.01
CA GLY A 92 -4.71 8.62 6.21
C GLY A 92 -5.67 7.45 6.45
N ILE A 93 -6.65 7.63 7.34
CA ILE A 93 -7.69 6.62 7.65
C ILE A 93 -8.53 6.29 6.42
N LYS A 94 -8.99 7.31 5.67
CA LYS A 94 -9.81 7.12 4.46
C LYS A 94 -9.04 6.32 3.41
N LEU A 95 -7.76 6.63 3.19
CA LEU A 95 -6.93 5.93 2.21
C LEU A 95 -6.62 4.50 2.64
N ALA A 96 -6.39 4.24 3.93
CA ALA A 96 -6.20 2.88 4.45
C ALA A 96 -7.48 2.04 4.35
N ARG A 97 -8.66 2.64 4.58
CA ARG A 97 -9.95 1.98 4.37
C ARG A 97 -10.13 1.55 2.92
N PHE A 98 -9.79 2.41 1.96
CA PHE A 98 -9.83 2.05 0.54
C PHE A 98 -9.02 0.78 0.23
N ILE A 99 -7.80 0.66 0.75
CA ILE A 99 -6.97 -0.55 0.59
C ILE A 99 -7.62 -1.77 1.26
N ASN A 100 -8.12 -1.61 2.49
CA ASN A 100 -8.80 -2.68 3.22
C ASN A 100 -10.10 -3.14 2.55
N ASP A 101 -10.86 -2.22 1.95
CA ASP A 101 -12.12 -2.54 1.28
C ASP A 101 -11.86 -3.34 0.00
N ILE A 102 -10.83 -3.00 -0.78
CA ILE A 102 -10.38 -3.82 -1.91
C ILE A 102 -9.97 -5.21 -1.42
N ALA A 103 -9.16 -5.30 -0.35
CA ALA A 103 -8.76 -6.58 0.22
C ALA A 103 -9.95 -7.41 0.72
N ARG A 104 -10.96 -6.76 1.32
CA ARG A 104 -12.21 -7.41 1.75
C ARG A 104 -12.98 -7.99 0.57
N LEU A 105 -13.15 -7.21 -0.50
CA LEU A 105 -13.86 -7.66 -1.71
C LEU A 105 -13.19 -8.87 -2.37
N GLN A 106 -11.87 -9.01 -2.20
CA GLN A 106 -11.08 -10.12 -2.72
C GLN A 106 -10.93 -11.30 -1.73
N GLY A 107 -11.57 -11.25 -0.56
CA GLY A 107 -11.48 -12.28 0.47
C GLY A 107 -10.09 -12.37 1.13
N ARG A 108 -9.32 -11.29 1.10
CA ARG A 108 -7.92 -11.20 1.56
C ARG A 108 -7.72 -10.12 2.63
N LEU A 109 -8.73 -9.90 3.47
CA LEU A 109 -8.71 -8.83 4.47
C LEU A 109 -7.64 -9.02 5.55
N ASP A 110 -7.29 -10.26 5.90
CA ASP A 110 -6.22 -10.56 6.86
C ASP A 110 -4.83 -10.71 6.22
N ASP A 111 -4.77 -10.72 4.89
CA ASP A 111 -3.55 -10.91 4.12
C ASP A 111 -2.81 -9.56 3.99
N LEU A 112 -1.96 -9.27 4.98
CA LEU A 112 -1.18 -8.03 5.02
C LEU A 112 -0.19 -7.94 3.86
N GLU A 113 0.36 -9.06 3.43
CA GLU A 113 1.26 -9.13 2.28
C GLU A 113 0.52 -8.71 0.99
N TYR A 114 -0.70 -9.20 0.78
CA TYR A 114 -1.57 -8.75 -0.31
C TYR A 114 -1.82 -7.23 -0.25
N LYS A 115 -2.15 -6.68 0.92
CA LYS A 115 -2.38 -5.23 1.08
C LYS A 115 -1.14 -4.40 0.77
N LEU A 116 0.04 -4.84 1.22
CA LEU A 116 1.30 -4.14 0.95
C LEU A 116 1.66 -4.19 -0.53
N ASN A 117 1.43 -5.33 -1.20
CA ASN A 117 1.59 -5.43 -2.64
C ASN A 117 0.60 -4.52 -3.38
N LEU A 118 -0.65 -4.42 -2.93
CA LEU A 118 -1.64 -3.50 -3.49
C LEU A 118 -1.18 -2.04 -3.38
N ILE A 119 -0.67 -1.63 -2.22
CA ILE A 119 -0.10 -0.29 -1.98
C ILE A 119 1.06 0.00 -2.95
N GLU A 120 1.95 -0.96 -3.17
CA GLU A 120 3.06 -0.81 -4.11
C GLU A 120 2.58 -0.73 -5.56
N HIS A 121 1.63 -1.58 -5.96
CA HIS A 121 1.04 -1.57 -7.30
C HIS A 121 0.28 -0.28 -7.61
N LEU A 122 -0.40 0.31 -6.62
CA LEU A 122 -1.06 1.61 -6.72
C LEU A 122 -0.07 2.80 -6.66
N GLY A 123 1.23 2.52 -6.48
CA GLY A 123 2.29 3.52 -6.56
C GLY A 123 2.46 4.39 -5.30
N PHE A 124 1.85 4.01 -4.18
CA PHE A 124 1.88 4.81 -2.95
C PHE A 124 3.30 4.84 -2.37
N PHE A 125 3.77 3.68 -1.91
CA PHE A 125 5.14 3.47 -1.47
C PHE A 125 5.57 2.02 -1.72
N ARG A 126 6.88 1.81 -1.81
CA ARG A 126 7.43 0.46 -1.99
C ARG A 126 7.31 -0.31 -0.69
N LYS A 127 6.92 -1.58 -0.76
CA LYS A 127 6.96 -2.47 0.39
C LYS A 127 8.41 -2.62 0.85
N LYS A 128 8.67 -2.34 2.12
CA LYS A 128 9.97 -2.55 2.77
C LYS A 128 9.77 -3.04 4.19
N THR A 129 10.59 -4.01 4.56
CA THR A 129 10.66 -4.55 5.91
C THR A 129 12.11 -4.49 6.37
N ASP A 130 12.37 -4.13 7.63
CA ASP A 130 13.73 -4.24 8.19
C ASP A 130 14.05 -5.68 8.62
N ALA A 131 15.28 -5.89 9.08
CA ALA A 131 15.75 -7.19 9.58
C ALA A 131 14.93 -7.70 10.78
N GLU A 132 14.33 -6.80 11.55
CA GLU A 132 13.52 -7.12 12.73
C GLU A 132 12.04 -7.34 12.41
N GLY A 133 11.64 -7.21 11.13
CA GLY A 133 10.29 -7.47 10.65
C GLY A 133 9.33 -6.27 10.72
N TYR A 134 9.83 -5.05 10.94
CA TYR A 134 8.98 -3.85 10.93
C TYR A 134 8.70 -3.39 9.50
N ILE A 135 7.44 -3.06 9.22
CA ILE A 135 7.09 -2.34 8.00
C ILE A 135 7.68 -0.94 8.08
N ILE A 136 8.48 -0.58 7.06
CA ILE A 136 9.15 0.71 6.98
C ILE A 136 8.49 1.58 5.90
N ILE A 137 7.94 2.72 6.31
CA ILE A 137 7.27 3.65 5.39
C ILE A 137 8.11 4.90 5.22
N SER A 138 8.41 5.26 3.97
CA SER A 138 9.20 6.47 3.71
C SER A 138 8.43 7.72 4.12
N ASN A 139 9.09 8.61 4.86
CA ASN A 139 8.51 9.91 5.17
C ASN A 139 8.14 10.69 3.89
N ARG A 140 8.76 10.42 2.73
CA ARG A 140 8.39 11.07 1.46
C ARG A 140 6.96 10.76 0.99
N PHE A 141 6.29 9.76 1.55
CA PHE A 141 4.91 9.42 1.21
C PHE A 141 3.91 10.47 1.72
N GLY A 142 4.11 10.97 2.94
CA GLY A 142 3.22 11.95 3.56
C GLY A 142 3.73 12.46 4.91
N PRO A 143 3.02 13.40 5.53
CA PRO A 143 3.28 13.84 6.89
C PRO A 143 3.23 12.70 7.90
N LYS A 144 3.87 12.88 9.06
CA LYS A 144 3.96 11.88 10.13
C LYS A 144 2.59 11.38 10.59
N LYS A 145 1.67 12.31 10.91
CA LYS A 145 0.33 11.99 11.41
C LYS A 145 -0.55 11.29 10.37
N PHE A 146 -0.43 11.70 9.10
CA PHE A 146 -1.04 10.98 7.98
C PHE A 146 -0.54 9.52 7.90
N ILE A 147 0.79 9.32 7.89
CA ILE A 147 1.38 7.97 7.78
C ILE A 147 1.00 7.10 8.98
N GLU A 148 1.00 7.67 10.17
CA GLU A 148 0.64 6.98 11.41
C GLU A 148 -0.80 6.45 11.35
N ALA A 149 -1.75 7.33 11.06
CA ALA A 149 -3.17 6.98 10.99
C ALA A 149 -3.47 6.01 9.83
N PHE A 150 -2.81 6.20 8.68
CA PHE A 150 -2.87 5.27 7.55
C PHE A 150 -2.41 3.87 7.96
N THR A 151 -1.22 3.77 8.56
CA THR A 151 -0.61 2.48 8.92
C THR A 151 -1.43 1.78 10.00
N TYR A 152 -1.88 2.54 11.00
CA TYR A 152 -2.73 2.00 12.06
C TYR A 152 -3.99 1.39 11.48
N LYS A 153 -4.70 2.10 10.59
CA LYS A 153 -5.96 1.59 10.05
C LYS A 153 -5.79 0.49 9.02
N LEU A 154 -4.67 0.47 8.30
CA LEU A 154 -4.33 -0.62 7.37
C LEU A 154 -4.26 -1.97 8.11
N ILE A 155 -3.68 -1.95 9.32
CA ILE A 155 -3.46 -3.14 10.14
C ILE A 155 -4.67 -3.41 11.05
N ASN A 156 -5.15 -2.40 11.77
CA ASN A 156 -6.30 -2.48 12.67
C ASN A 156 -7.59 -2.11 11.93
N TYR A 157 -8.00 -2.96 11.00
CA TYR A 157 -9.17 -2.71 10.15
C TYR A 157 -10.52 -2.89 10.87
N ASP A 158 -10.52 -3.48 12.07
CA ASP A 158 -11.68 -3.65 12.95
C ASP A 158 -12.48 -2.33 13.11
N PRO A 159 -13.81 -2.31 12.87
CA PRO A 159 -14.65 -1.13 13.05
C PRO A 159 -14.62 -0.54 14.47
N ASP A 160 -14.44 -1.39 15.48
CA ASP A 160 -14.45 -1.00 16.89
C ASP A 160 -13.10 -0.39 17.32
N LYS A 161 -12.01 -0.74 16.62
CA LYS A 161 -10.70 -0.12 16.78
C LYS A 161 -10.61 1.15 15.95
N LYS A 162 -11.02 2.26 16.59
CA LYS A 162 -10.90 3.61 16.05
C LYS A 162 -9.56 4.21 16.40
N TYR A 163 -8.91 4.79 15.40
CA TYR A 163 -7.75 5.65 15.62
C TYR A 163 -8.21 6.95 16.30
N ASP A 164 -7.48 7.41 17.30
CA ASP A 164 -7.78 8.62 18.05
C ASP A 164 -7.22 9.85 17.33
N ILE A 165 -8.10 10.64 16.70
CA ILE A 165 -7.73 11.87 15.98
C ILE A 165 -7.26 13.00 16.90
N THR A 166 -7.34 12.82 18.22
CA THR A 166 -6.77 13.78 19.19
C THR A 166 -5.27 13.59 19.39
N PHE A 167 -4.65 12.59 18.76
CA PHE A 167 -3.20 12.39 18.75
C PHE A 167 -2.46 13.42 17.87
N THR A 168 -2.78 14.70 18.02
CA THR A 168 -1.98 15.82 17.49
C THR A 168 -0.74 16.05 18.35
N GLU A 169 0.31 16.66 17.79
CA GLU A 169 1.53 16.96 18.55
C GLU A 169 1.25 17.88 19.75
N GLU A 170 0.45 18.94 19.55
CA GLU A 170 -0.03 19.84 20.61
C GLU A 170 -0.69 19.06 21.77
N GLN A 171 -1.66 18.19 21.47
CA GLN A 171 -2.40 17.46 22.51
C GLN A 171 -1.55 16.40 23.23
N ILE A 172 -0.57 15.84 22.53
CA ILE A 172 0.39 14.90 23.11
C ILE A 172 1.35 15.62 24.08
N GLU A 173 1.69 16.87 23.79
CA GLU A 173 2.55 17.68 24.66
C GLU A 173 1.79 18.22 25.88
N ASP A 174 0.56 18.69 25.68
CA ASP A 174 -0.25 19.34 26.72
C ASP A 174 -0.91 18.38 27.71
N SER A 175 -1.19 17.13 27.30
CA SER A 175 -1.92 16.16 28.11
C SER A 175 -1.10 14.90 28.38
N SER A 176 -0.71 14.71 29.65
CA SER A 176 -0.02 13.49 30.10
C SER A 176 -0.85 12.22 29.85
N ARG A 177 -2.18 12.32 29.95
CA ARG A 177 -3.11 11.22 29.64
C ARG A 177 -3.08 10.89 28.14
N THR A 178 -3.13 11.90 27.29
CA THR A 178 -3.09 11.73 25.83
C THR A 178 -1.74 11.16 25.42
N LYS A 179 -0.64 11.69 25.96
CA LYS A 179 0.72 11.17 25.76
C LYS A 179 0.85 9.69 26.12
N LYS A 180 0.30 9.29 27.28
CA LYS A 180 0.32 7.88 27.71
C LYS A 180 -0.52 7.00 26.79
N SER A 181 -1.71 7.47 26.40
CA SER A 181 -2.59 6.76 25.44
C SER A 181 -1.91 6.57 24.09
N TYR A 182 -1.29 7.63 23.58
CA TYR A 182 -0.52 7.65 22.34
C TYR A 182 0.65 6.67 22.39
N MET A 183 1.49 6.73 23.43
CA MET A 183 2.62 5.82 23.56
C MET A 183 2.21 4.37 23.67
N ASN A 184 1.06 4.08 24.30
CA ASN A 184 0.53 2.72 24.40
C ASN A 184 -0.05 2.21 23.07
N THR A 185 -0.68 3.08 22.29
CA THR A 185 -1.43 2.69 21.07
C THR A 185 -0.52 2.68 19.84
N ILE A 186 0.27 3.72 19.67
CA ILE A 186 1.05 3.98 18.46
C ILE A 186 2.44 3.37 18.58
N GLN A 187 3.05 3.43 19.76
CA GLN A 187 4.38 2.86 20.04
C GLN A 187 5.38 3.16 18.90
N PRO A 188 5.68 4.45 18.63
CA PRO A 188 6.56 4.82 17.52
C PRO A 188 7.97 4.29 17.75
N VAL A 189 8.56 3.68 16.72
CA VAL A 189 9.90 3.10 16.77
C VAL A 189 10.87 3.98 15.99
N SER A 190 11.89 4.49 16.66
CA SER A 190 12.96 5.24 15.99
C SER A 190 13.91 4.27 15.31
N ARG A 191 14.04 4.38 13.99
CA ARG A 191 15.00 3.59 13.18
C ARG A 191 15.95 4.51 12.44
N VAL A 192 15.45 5.13 11.37
CA VAL A 192 16.23 6.04 10.50
C VAL A 192 15.36 7.26 10.19
N ALA A 193 15.93 8.46 10.23
CA ALA A 193 15.20 9.73 10.12
C ALA A 193 14.34 9.89 8.83
N THR A 194 14.62 9.10 7.79
CA THR A 194 13.90 9.15 6.50
C THR A 194 12.70 8.23 6.42
N TYR A 195 12.41 7.50 7.49
CA TYR A 195 11.37 6.49 7.55
C TYR A 195 10.61 6.54 8.87
N TYR A 196 9.36 6.08 8.82
CA TYR A 196 8.52 5.84 9.99
C TYR A 196 8.28 4.33 10.15
N SER A 197 8.22 3.90 11.41
CA SER A 197 7.99 2.52 11.84
C SER A 197 7.27 2.54 13.19
N TYR A 198 6.42 1.54 13.43
CA TYR A 198 5.55 1.46 14.60
C TYR A 198 5.50 0.02 15.12
N GLU A 199 5.42 -0.17 16.45
CA GLU A 199 5.39 -1.52 17.04
C GLU A 199 4.18 -2.33 16.60
N PHE A 200 3.01 -1.70 16.47
CA PHE A 200 1.80 -2.37 15.99
C PHE A 200 1.92 -2.86 14.53
N ALA A 201 2.98 -2.47 13.81
CA ALA A 201 3.25 -2.81 12.42
C ALA A 201 4.41 -3.78 12.22
N LYS A 202 4.76 -4.55 13.25
CA LYS A 202 5.73 -5.64 13.17
C LYS A 202 5.08 -6.90 12.61
N LEU A 203 5.73 -7.52 11.63
CA LEU A 203 5.32 -8.82 11.09
C LEU A 203 5.83 -9.94 12.00
N ASP A 204 4.93 -10.81 12.46
CA ASP A 204 5.31 -12.04 13.15
C ASP A 204 6.09 -12.98 12.22
N GLU A 205 6.99 -13.80 12.77
CA GLU A 205 7.84 -14.73 11.99
C GLU A 205 7.06 -15.66 11.04
N LYS A 206 5.79 -15.96 11.36
CA LYS A 206 4.89 -16.76 10.49
C LYS A 206 4.45 -16.06 9.21
N SER A 207 4.66 -14.74 9.11
CA SER A 207 4.26 -13.91 7.96
C SER A 207 5.41 -13.70 6.96
N LYS A 208 6.56 -14.34 7.19
CA LYS A 208 7.79 -14.22 6.39
C LYS A 208 7.94 -15.31 5.32
N GLU A 209 7.00 -16.23 5.20
CA GLU A 209 7.00 -17.34 4.22
C GLU A 209 6.12 -17.08 3.00
#